data_AF-A0A2E3IWU9-F1
#
_entry.id   AF-A0A2E3IWU9-F1
#
_cell.length_a   1.000
_cell.length_b   1.000
_cell.length_c   1.000
_cell.angle_alpha   90.00
_cell.angle_beta   90.00
_cell.angle_gamma   90.00
#
_symmetry.space_group_name_H-M   'P 1'
#
loop_
_entity.id
_entity.type
_entity.pdbx_description
1 polymer ?
#
loop_
_entity_poly.entity_id
_entity_poly.type
_entity_poly.pdbx_seq_one_letter_code
_entity_poly.pdbx_strand_id
1 'polypeptide(L)'
;MPRGRCHFALLYEFHEALRREKPEVAELADEHIPEFLAGSTAPDGMRYVGRMGKRATHFYVEDEQDTWGKAVKGMFRAHPDLADPEELSDSDLAMVLGYISHLTADEAFRDVVTTHVHGTEDWRPIIYGLWSLVDELSVGYGKVVEETDQFVRTDRIGFIDCRMVREYLTLVRPWNSEKDPWVLEKVFLKLVNSDLPLEVAKQKWLKNRERAAPFLDASRRSEFVSKSVELAIRESHLFLSGRYT
;
A
#
# COMPACT_ATOMS: atom_id res chain seq x y z
N MET A 1 -8.73 1.54 2.73
CA MET A 1 -7.30 1.37 2.40
C MET A 1 -6.49 2.07 3.46
N PRO A 2 -5.48 1.41 4.06
CA PRO A 2 -4.42 2.13 4.77
C PRO A 2 -3.78 3.19 3.86
N ARG A 3 -2.99 4.09 4.42
CA ARG A 3 -2.36 5.19 3.67
C ARG A 3 -0.91 4.85 3.36
N GLY A 4 -0.26 5.67 2.53
CA GLY A 4 1.05 5.34 1.97
C GLY A 4 2.15 5.00 2.98
N ARG A 5 2.14 5.59 4.19
CA ARG A 5 3.15 5.26 5.21
C ARG A 5 3.06 3.79 5.66
N CYS A 6 1.85 3.31 5.94
CA CYS A 6 1.61 1.92 6.28
C CYS A 6 2.13 0.96 5.20
N HIS A 7 2.00 1.31 3.91
CA HIS A 7 2.50 0.47 2.83
C HIS A 7 4.02 0.31 2.85
N PHE A 8 4.80 1.36 3.14
CA PHE A 8 6.24 1.22 3.30
C PHE A 8 6.64 0.34 4.49
N ALA A 9 5.89 0.42 5.60
CA ALA A 9 6.14 -0.43 6.76
C ALA A 9 5.88 -1.91 6.44
N LEU A 10 4.76 -2.21 5.76
CA LEU A 10 4.42 -3.57 5.38
C LEU A 10 5.33 -4.12 4.26
N LEU A 11 5.75 -3.25 3.33
CA LEU A 11 6.72 -3.61 2.30
C LEU A 11 8.05 -4.03 2.94
N TYR A 12 8.51 -3.34 3.99
CA TYR A 12 9.72 -3.71 4.72
C TYR A 12 9.60 -5.12 5.33
N GLU A 13 8.50 -5.41 6.01
CA GLU A 13 8.27 -6.74 6.61
C GLU A 13 8.17 -7.84 5.55
N PHE A 14 7.55 -7.54 4.41
CA PHE A 14 7.54 -8.43 3.25
C PHE A 14 8.94 -8.64 2.68
N HIS A 15 9.75 -7.58 2.58
CA HIS A 15 11.12 -7.66 2.12
C HIS A 15 11.99 -8.54 3.04
N GLU A 16 11.84 -8.40 4.36
CA GLU A 16 12.50 -9.27 5.33
C GLU A 16 12.05 -10.74 5.19
N ALA A 17 10.79 -10.98 4.84
CA ALA A 17 10.31 -12.32 4.53
C ALA A 17 10.91 -12.88 3.23
N LEU A 18 11.01 -12.06 2.17
CA LEU A 18 11.72 -12.43 0.94
C LEU A 18 13.17 -12.82 1.23
N ARG A 19 13.90 -12.08 2.07
CA ARG A 19 15.29 -12.43 2.43
C ARG A 19 15.42 -13.81 3.08
N ARG A 20 14.37 -14.30 3.74
CA ARG A 20 14.35 -15.63 4.37
C ARG A 20 13.91 -16.73 3.40
N GLU A 21 12.93 -16.44 2.54
CA GLU A 21 12.25 -17.46 1.73
C GLU A 21 12.75 -17.53 0.27
N LYS A 22 13.18 -16.39 -0.28
CA LYS A 22 13.66 -16.19 -1.66
C LYS A 22 14.78 -15.13 -1.71
N PRO A 23 15.97 -15.43 -1.16
CA PRO A 23 17.07 -14.46 -1.07
C PRO A 23 17.42 -13.81 -2.41
N GLU A 24 17.36 -14.55 -3.51
CA GLU A 24 17.64 -14.06 -4.86
C GLU A 24 16.67 -12.95 -5.31
N VAL A 25 15.40 -13.05 -4.90
CA VAL A 25 14.38 -12.04 -5.20
C VAL A 25 14.55 -10.82 -4.30
N ALA A 26 14.97 -11.03 -3.05
CA ALA A 26 15.28 -9.93 -2.16
C ALA A 26 16.52 -9.16 -2.63
N GLU A 27 17.55 -9.84 -3.11
CA GLU A 27 18.74 -9.20 -3.69
C GLU A 27 18.35 -8.32 -4.89
N LEU A 28 17.50 -8.82 -5.80
CA LEU A 28 16.96 -8.04 -6.91
C LEU A 28 16.15 -6.81 -6.42
N ALA A 29 15.34 -6.98 -5.37
CA ALA A 29 14.58 -5.87 -4.77
C ALA A 29 15.48 -4.85 -4.06
N ASP A 30 16.60 -5.28 -3.48
CA ASP A 30 17.63 -4.40 -2.90
C ASP A 30 18.37 -3.62 -4.02
N GLU A 31 18.68 -4.25 -5.16
CA GLU A 31 19.30 -3.60 -6.33
C GLU A 31 18.37 -2.58 -7.01
N HIS A 32 17.06 -2.83 -6.97
CA HIS A 32 16.01 -1.98 -7.54
C HIS A 32 15.09 -1.38 -6.48
N ILE A 33 15.67 -0.95 -5.35
CA ILE A 33 14.92 -0.42 -4.21
C ILE A 33 14.00 0.78 -4.55
N PRO A 34 14.36 1.72 -5.45
CA PRO A 34 13.46 2.82 -5.81
C PRO A 34 12.17 2.32 -6.47
N GLU A 35 12.26 1.35 -7.39
CA GLU A 35 11.11 0.74 -8.05
C GLU A 35 10.30 -0.13 -7.10
N PHE A 36 10.95 -0.91 -6.24
CA PHE A 36 10.25 -1.73 -5.24
C PHE A 36 9.39 -0.86 -4.30
N LEU A 37 9.97 0.24 -3.80
CA LEU A 37 9.25 1.23 -2.98
C LEU A 37 8.14 1.94 -3.78
N ALA A 38 8.42 2.36 -5.02
CA ALA A 38 7.43 3.01 -5.88
C ALA A 38 6.24 2.08 -6.17
N GLY A 39 6.49 0.81 -6.46
CA GLY A 39 5.47 -0.23 -6.66
C GLY A 39 4.51 -0.34 -5.48
N SER A 40 5.04 -0.28 -4.25
CA SER A 40 4.24 -0.35 -3.01
C SER A 40 3.26 0.80 -2.81
N THR A 41 3.33 1.84 -3.64
CA THR A 41 2.42 3.00 -3.60
C THR A 41 1.80 3.33 -4.96
N ALA A 42 2.14 2.57 -6.00
CA ALA A 42 1.68 2.81 -7.36
C ALA A 42 0.14 2.78 -7.52
N PRO A 43 -0.61 1.87 -6.87
CA PRO A 43 -2.07 1.86 -6.96
C PRO A 43 -2.71 3.17 -6.49
N ASP A 44 -2.18 3.74 -5.41
CA ASP A 44 -2.61 5.02 -4.86
C ASP A 44 -2.17 6.19 -5.74
N GLY A 45 -0.94 6.17 -6.26
CA GLY A 45 -0.47 7.23 -7.14
C GLY A 45 -1.34 7.36 -8.39
N MET A 46 -1.64 6.25 -9.04
CA MET A 46 -2.56 6.22 -10.18
C MET A 46 -3.99 6.62 -9.80
N ARG A 47 -4.45 6.27 -8.59
CA ARG A 47 -5.80 6.63 -8.11
C ARG A 47 -5.94 8.12 -7.84
N TYR A 48 -5.02 8.71 -7.08
CA TYR A 48 -5.16 10.09 -6.62
C TYR A 48 -4.60 11.11 -7.62
N VAL A 49 -3.44 10.83 -8.23
CA VAL A 49 -2.84 11.71 -9.25
C VAL A 49 -3.52 11.47 -10.60
N GLY A 50 -3.58 10.20 -11.02
CA GLY A 50 -4.20 9.79 -12.29
C GLY A 50 -5.73 9.86 -12.31
N ARG A 51 -6.36 10.09 -11.15
CA ARG A 51 -7.82 10.09 -10.95
C ARG A 51 -8.49 8.80 -11.45
N MET A 52 -7.74 7.70 -11.46
CA MET A 52 -8.27 6.40 -11.86
C MET A 52 -9.22 5.87 -10.79
N GLY A 53 -10.28 5.18 -11.23
CA GLY A 53 -11.21 4.53 -10.30
C GLY A 53 -10.50 3.46 -9.48
N LYS A 54 -10.93 3.25 -8.22
CA LYS A 54 -10.31 2.27 -7.31
C LYS A 54 -10.19 0.88 -7.93
N ARG A 55 -11.23 0.40 -8.61
CA ARG A 55 -11.22 -0.91 -9.28
C ARG A 55 -10.13 -1.04 -10.36
N ALA A 56 -9.76 0.05 -11.01
CA ALA A 56 -8.76 0.05 -12.07
C ALA A 56 -7.32 -0.03 -11.54
N THR A 57 -7.09 0.25 -10.25
CA THR A 57 -5.74 0.26 -9.67
C THR A 57 -5.60 -0.73 -8.51
N HIS A 58 -6.65 -0.98 -7.74
CA HIS A 58 -6.60 -1.91 -6.60
C HIS A 58 -7.29 -3.24 -6.91
N PHE A 59 -7.97 -3.35 -8.06
CA PHE A 59 -8.62 -4.57 -8.54
C PHE A 59 -9.69 -5.18 -7.62
N TYR A 60 -10.09 -4.46 -6.57
CA TYR A 60 -11.22 -4.77 -5.71
C TYR A 60 -11.88 -3.49 -5.19
N VAL A 61 -13.14 -3.61 -4.76
CA VAL A 61 -13.87 -2.56 -4.04
C VAL A 61 -14.59 -3.14 -2.84
N GLU A 62 -14.79 -2.34 -1.81
CA GLU A 62 -15.36 -2.78 -0.53
C GLU A 62 -16.79 -3.32 -0.71
N ASP A 63 -17.59 -2.76 -1.60
CA ASP A 63 -19.00 -3.14 -1.77
C ASP A 63 -19.21 -4.37 -2.68
N GLU A 64 -18.14 -4.92 -3.28
CA GLU A 64 -18.22 -6.08 -4.21
C GLU A 64 -17.45 -7.28 -3.65
N GLN A 65 -18.10 -8.07 -2.81
CA GLN A 65 -17.49 -9.23 -2.12
C GLN A 65 -16.90 -10.27 -3.07
N ASP A 66 -17.41 -10.39 -4.29
CA ASP A 66 -16.89 -11.30 -5.30
C ASP A 66 -15.48 -10.93 -5.78
N THR A 67 -15.04 -9.68 -5.54
CA THR A 67 -13.68 -9.20 -5.82
C THR A 67 -12.68 -9.47 -4.69
N TRP A 68 -13.14 -9.84 -3.49
CA TRP A 68 -12.28 -10.00 -2.32
C TRP A 68 -11.37 -11.24 -2.41
N GLY A 69 -10.10 -11.09 -2.01
CA GLY A 69 -9.10 -12.15 -2.06
C GLY A 69 -8.61 -12.45 -3.48
N LYS A 70 -8.84 -11.52 -4.41
CA LYS A 70 -8.57 -11.69 -5.85
C LYS A 70 -7.87 -10.48 -6.45
N ALA A 71 -7.41 -9.52 -5.66
CA ALA A 71 -6.82 -8.29 -6.18
C ALA A 71 -5.62 -8.57 -7.12
N VAL A 72 -4.64 -9.36 -6.68
CA VAL A 72 -3.44 -9.71 -7.49
C VAL A 72 -3.83 -10.49 -8.75
N LYS A 73 -4.68 -11.52 -8.60
CA LYS A 73 -5.21 -12.27 -9.75
C LYS A 73 -5.99 -11.39 -10.72
N GLY A 74 -6.72 -10.40 -10.21
CA GLY A 74 -7.49 -9.43 -10.97
C GLY A 74 -6.58 -8.52 -11.79
N MET A 75 -5.47 -8.08 -11.20
CA MET A 75 -4.43 -7.31 -11.88
C MET A 75 -3.89 -8.07 -13.09
N PHE A 76 -3.37 -9.29 -12.89
CA PHE A 76 -2.78 -10.07 -13.97
C PHE A 76 -3.80 -10.52 -15.04
N ARG A 77 -5.08 -10.71 -14.66
CA ARG A 77 -6.15 -10.95 -15.63
C ARG A 77 -6.45 -9.73 -16.50
N ALA A 78 -6.39 -8.54 -15.94
CA ALA A 78 -6.62 -7.29 -16.66
C ALA A 78 -5.40 -6.87 -17.49
N HIS A 79 -4.21 -7.24 -17.02
CA HIS A 79 -2.90 -6.85 -17.56
C HIS A 79 -1.99 -8.09 -17.67
N PRO A 80 -2.26 -9.00 -18.62
CA PRO A 80 -1.49 -10.23 -18.79
C PRO A 80 -0.04 -9.98 -19.22
N ASP A 81 0.25 -8.80 -19.77
CA ASP A 81 1.59 -8.32 -20.09
C ASP A 81 2.51 -8.17 -18.86
N LEU A 82 1.94 -8.17 -17.65
CA LEU A 82 2.70 -8.15 -16.39
C LEU A 82 2.75 -9.53 -15.70
N ALA A 83 2.06 -10.53 -16.22
CA ALA A 83 1.82 -11.79 -15.51
C ALA A 83 3.00 -12.77 -15.59
N ASP A 84 3.86 -12.63 -16.60
CA ASP A 84 5.03 -13.47 -16.80
C ASP A 84 6.29 -12.78 -16.23
N PRO A 85 6.85 -13.27 -15.11
CA PRO A 85 8.06 -12.67 -14.54
C PRO A 85 9.28 -12.82 -15.46
N GLU A 86 9.32 -13.80 -16.38
CA GLU A 86 10.47 -14.02 -17.28
C GLU A 86 10.54 -12.97 -18.41
N GLU A 87 9.43 -12.30 -18.71
CA GLU A 87 9.34 -11.26 -19.74
C GLU A 87 9.57 -9.83 -19.17
N LEU A 88 9.72 -9.71 -17.85
CA LEU A 88 9.97 -8.44 -17.18
C LEU A 88 11.47 -8.17 -17.01
N SER A 89 11.86 -6.90 -17.12
CA SER A 89 13.19 -6.48 -16.64
C SER A 89 13.23 -6.54 -15.10
N ASP A 90 14.43 -6.66 -14.52
CA ASP A 90 14.60 -6.71 -13.05
C ASP A 90 13.96 -5.50 -12.34
N SER A 91 14.07 -4.32 -12.94
CA SER A 91 13.44 -3.08 -12.47
C SER A 91 11.90 -3.16 -12.51
N ASP A 92 11.32 -3.73 -13.57
CA ASP A 92 9.87 -3.90 -13.68
C ASP A 92 9.36 -4.99 -12.72
N LEU A 93 10.14 -6.07 -12.54
CA LEU A 93 9.86 -7.13 -11.59
C LEU A 93 9.81 -6.59 -10.15
N ALA A 94 10.79 -5.76 -9.77
CA ALA A 94 10.79 -5.08 -8.48
C ALA A 94 9.56 -4.18 -8.31
N MET A 95 9.18 -3.40 -9.33
CA MET A 95 7.96 -2.59 -9.31
C MET A 95 6.71 -3.46 -9.09
N VAL A 96 6.59 -4.59 -9.79
CA VAL A 96 5.44 -5.51 -9.68
C VAL A 96 5.38 -6.17 -8.30
N LEU A 97 6.52 -6.58 -7.72
CA LEU A 97 6.56 -7.14 -6.35
C LEU A 97 6.11 -6.10 -5.31
N GLY A 98 6.53 -4.84 -5.46
CA GLY A 98 6.02 -3.74 -4.66
C GLY A 98 4.50 -3.58 -4.80
N TYR A 99 4.00 -3.64 -6.04
CA TYR A 99 2.57 -3.56 -6.32
C TYR A 99 1.77 -4.68 -5.66
N ILE A 100 2.27 -5.92 -5.74
CA ILE A 100 1.68 -7.09 -5.06
C ILE A 100 1.59 -6.81 -3.55
N SER A 101 2.67 -6.32 -2.94
CA SER A 101 2.67 -5.96 -1.52
C SER A 101 1.63 -4.91 -1.15
N HIS A 102 1.33 -3.96 -2.04
CA HIS A 102 0.28 -2.97 -1.82
C HIS A 102 -1.09 -3.65 -1.79
N LEU A 103 -1.41 -4.43 -2.82
CA LEU A 103 -2.70 -5.11 -2.95
C LEU A 103 -2.96 -6.05 -1.77
N THR A 104 -1.96 -6.83 -1.36
CA THR A 104 -2.10 -7.76 -0.24
C THR A 104 -2.22 -7.05 1.10
N ALA A 105 -1.54 -5.92 1.29
CA ALA A 105 -1.73 -5.06 2.46
C ALA A 105 -3.17 -4.54 2.57
N ASP A 106 -3.77 -4.15 1.44
CA ASP A 106 -5.16 -3.68 1.44
C ASP A 106 -6.17 -4.78 1.76
N GLU A 107 -5.95 -5.98 1.21
CA GLU A 107 -6.80 -7.13 1.49
C GLU A 107 -6.66 -7.56 2.96
N ALA A 108 -5.44 -7.60 3.50
CA ALA A 108 -5.20 -7.86 4.91
C ALA A 108 -5.84 -6.78 5.80
N PHE A 109 -5.78 -5.51 5.40
CA PHE A 109 -6.42 -4.43 6.14
C PHE A 109 -7.94 -4.59 6.15
N ARG A 110 -8.53 -4.97 5.01
CA ARG A 110 -9.96 -5.30 4.94
C ARG A 110 -10.30 -6.45 5.90
N ASP A 111 -9.61 -7.57 5.77
CA ASP A 111 -9.97 -8.82 6.46
C ASP A 111 -9.72 -8.73 7.97
N VAL A 112 -8.60 -8.14 8.37
CA VAL A 112 -8.17 -8.09 9.77
C VAL A 112 -8.66 -6.83 10.47
N VAL A 113 -8.62 -5.66 9.83
CA VAL A 113 -8.79 -4.38 10.53
C VAL A 113 -10.16 -3.74 10.34
N THR A 114 -10.81 -3.90 9.18
CA THR A 114 -12.08 -3.19 8.92
C THR A 114 -13.31 -4.07 8.99
N THR A 115 -13.21 -5.37 8.65
CA THR A 115 -14.38 -6.27 8.56
C THR A 115 -15.18 -6.30 9.86
N HIS A 116 -14.52 -6.35 11.02
CA HIS A 116 -15.17 -6.40 12.33
C HIS A 116 -15.77 -5.05 12.80
N VAL A 117 -15.52 -3.97 12.06
CA VAL A 117 -16.10 -2.64 12.34
C VAL A 117 -17.40 -2.45 11.54
N HIS A 118 -17.55 -3.15 10.42
CA HIS A 118 -18.78 -3.14 9.65
C HIS A 118 -19.93 -3.68 10.51
N GLY A 119 -21.01 -2.90 10.64
CA GLY A 119 -22.14 -3.22 11.53
C GLY A 119 -22.15 -2.44 12.85
N THR A 120 -21.07 -1.70 13.17
CA THR A 120 -21.13 -0.69 14.23
C THR A 120 -21.89 0.57 13.77
N GLU A 121 -22.57 1.25 14.70
CA GLU A 121 -23.23 2.53 14.41
C GLU A 121 -22.18 3.58 14.01
N ASP A 122 -22.36 4.18 12.83
CA ASP A 122 -21.46 5.19 12.27
C ASP A 122 -19.99 4.71 12.14
N TRP A 123 -19.79 3.60 11.43
CA TRP A 123 -18.50 2.94 11.24
C TRP A 123 -17.46 3.73 10.42
N ARG A 124 -17.87 4.67 9.56
CA ARG A 124 -16.94 5.40 8.65
C ARG A 124 -15.87 6.20 9.40
N PRO A 125 -16.22 7.03 10.42
CA PRO A 125 -15.25 7.66 11.31
C PRO A 125 -14.25 6.70 11.95
N ILE A 126 -14.69 5.48 12.32
CA ILE A 126 -13.83 4.47 12.92
C ILE A 126 -12.78 4.02 11.89
N ILE A 127 -13.20 3.75 10.65
CA ILE A 127 -12.29 3.39 9.56
C ILE A 127 -11.22 4.47 9.32
N TYR A 128 -11.60 5.76 9.31
CA TYR A 128 -10.63 6.84 9.18
C TYR A 128 -9.65 6.91 10.35
N GLY A 129 -10.10 6.63 11.57
CA GLY A 129 -9.22 6.51 12.74
C GLY A 129 -8.25 5.34 12.59
N LEU A 130 -8.73 4.19 12.09
CA LEU A 130 -7.91 3.00 11.86
C LEU A 130 -6.82 3.24 10.81
N TRP A 131 -7.12 3.94 9.71
CA TRP A 131 -6.11 4.37 8.73
C TRP A 131 -4.99 5.15 9.41
N SER A 132 -5.34 6.04 10.34
CA SER A 132 -4.35 6.81 11.06
C SER A 132 -3.56 6.01 12.08
N LEU A 133 -4.15 4.99 12.70
CA LEU A 133 -3.47 4.17 13.70
C LEU A 133 -2.48 3.17 13.07
N VAL A 134 -2.76 2.67 11.85
CA VAL A 134 -1.83 1.75 11.16
C VAL A 134 -0.66 2.47 10.50
N ASP A 135 -0.77 3.77 10.21
CA ASP A 135 0.39 4.56 9.76
C ASP A 135 1.48 4.74 10.83
N GLU A 136 1.17 4.42 12.09
CA GLU A 136 2.17 4.41 13.17
C GLU A 136 3.05 3.17 13.16
N LEU A 137 2.82 2.22 12.23
CA LEU A 137 3.75 1.12 12.01
C LEU A 137 5.15 1.66 11.69
N SER A 138 6.16 0.99 12.25
CA SER A 138 7.56 1.34 12.03
C SER A 138 7.94 1.03 10.58
N VAL A 139 8.42 2.05 9.87
CA VAL A 139 9.06 1.86 8.57
C VAL A 139 10.51 1.47 8.85
N GLY A 140 10.88 0.21 8.56
CA GLY A 140 12.21 -0.33 8.88
C GLY A 140 13.32 0.12 7.93
N TYR A 141 12.97 0.65 6.76
CA TYR A 141 13.93 1.25 5.85
C TYR A 141 14.54 2.55 6.41
N GLY A 142 15.87 2.65 6.42
CA GLY A 142 16.57 3.80 6.98
C GLY A 142 16.43 5.10 6.18
N LYS A 143 16.20 5.01 4.86
CA LYS A 143 16.38 6.13 3.91
C LYS A 143 15.30 6.21 2.81
N VAL A 144 14.04 5.81 3.06
CA VAL A 144 13.01 5.76 1.98
C VAL A 144 12.82 7.08 1.23
N VAL A 145 13.00 8.26 1.86
CA VAL A 145 12.92 9.53 1.10
C VAL A 145 14.01 9.57 0.04
N GLU A 146 15.24 9.24 0.41
CA GLU A 146 16.38 9.26 -0.51
C GLU A 146 16.25 8.18 -1.58
N GLU A 147 15.71 7.01 -1.25
CA GLU A 147 15.45 5.94 -2.23
C GLU A 147 14.30 6.28 -3.17
N THR A 148 13.18 6.81 -2.66
CA THR A 148 12.05 7.23 -3.51
C THR A 148 12.38 8.47 -4.35
N ASP A 149 13.25 9.38 -3.87
CA ASP A 149 13.77 10.51 -4.67
C ASP A 149 14.65 10.03 -5.85
N GLN A 150 15.20 8.81 -5.80
CA GLN A 150 15.93 8.17 -6.91
C GLN A 150 15.02 7.53 -7.97
N PHE A 151 13.72 7.37 -7.69
CA PHE A 151 12.75 6.88 -8.67
C PHE A 151 12.46 7.98 -9.73
N VAL A 152 13.23 7.95 -10.82
CA VAL A 152 13.18 8.99 -11.87
C VAL A 152 12.37 8.61 -13.11
N ARG A 153 11.83 7.37 -13.15
CA ARG A 153 11.10 6.82 -14.30
C ARG A 153 9.89 7.67 -14.69
N THR A 154 9.62 7.71 -16.00
CA THR A 154 8.51 8.49 -16.60
C THR A 154 7.77 7.74 -17.70
N ASP A 155 8.20 6.52 -17.97
CA ASP A 155 7.63 5.58 -18.90
C ASP A 155 6.43 4.82 -18.27
N ARG A 156 5.97 3.75 -18.93
CA ARG A 156 4.91 2.88 -18.42
C ARG A 156 5.41 1.46 -18.27
N ILE A 157 4.97 0.80 -17.21
CA ILE A 157 5.17 -0.63 -16.96
C ILE A 157 3.80 -1.28 -17.08
N GLY A 158 3.49 -1.80 -18.27
CA GLY A 158 2.13 -2.15 -18.65
C GLY A 158 1.16 -0.98 -18.46
N PHE A 159 0.20 -1.14 -17.54
CA PHE A 159 -0.76 -0.07 -17.22
C PHE A 159 -0.23 0.99 -16.25
N ILE A 160 0.87 0.71 -15.52
CA ILE A 160 1.40 1.57 -14.47
C ILE A 160 2.07 2.81 -15.11
N ASP A 161 1.53 4.01 -14.89
CA ASP A 161 2.15 5.27 -15.36
C ASP A 161 3.15 5.79 -14.31
N CYS A 162 4.45 5.62 -14.58
CA CYS A 162 5.51 5.97 -13.63
C CYS A 162 5.58 7.47 -13.33
N ARG A 163 5.07 8.34 -14.22
CA ARG A 163 5.00 9.79 -13.91
C ARG A 163 4.00 10.06 -12.78
N MET A 164 2.84 9.40 -12.83
CA MET A 164 1.82 9.53 -11.79
C MET A 164 2.33 8.99 -10.45
N VAL A 165 3.04 7.87 -10.47
CA VAL A 165 3.66 7.30 -9.26
C VAL A 165 4.71 8.25 -8.68
N ARG A 166 5.58 8.82 -9.53
CA ARG A 166 6.60 9.78 -9.09
C ARG A 166 6.00 11.07 -8.52
N GLU A 167 4.96 11.61 -9.16
CA GLU A 167 4.21 12.76 -8.65
C GLU A 167 3.57 12.47 -7.29
N TYR A 168 3.04 11.26 -7.11
CA TYR A 168 2.52 10.82 -5.82
C TYR A 168 3.61 10.76 -4.75
N LEU A 169 4.74 10.08 -5.03
CA LEU A 169 5.88 10.00 -4.12
C LEU A 169 6.37 11.40 -3.69
N THR A 170 6.40 12.36 -4.62
CA THR A 170 6.75 13.76 -4.32
C THR A 170 5.76 14.38 -3.33
N LEU A 171 4.45 14.19 -3.54
CA LEU A 171 3.41 14.72 -2.69
C LEU A 171 3.41 14.08 -1.30
N VAL A 172 3.69 12.78 -1.23
CA VAL A 172 3.66 12.00 0.01
C VAL A 172 5.00 11.87 0.71
N ARG A 173 6.04 12.53 0.19
CA ARG A 173 7.40 12.56 0.74
C ARG A 173 7.47 12.72 2.27
N PRO A 174 6.67 13.60 2.93
CA PRO A 174 6.73 13.74 4.39
C PRO A 174 6.31 12.48 5.16
N TRP A 175 5.54 11.57 4.55
CA TRP A 175 5.10 10.34 5.20
C TRP A 175 6.24 9.43 5.63
N ASN A 176 7.42 9.58 5.05
CA ASN A 176 8.54 8.77 5.46
C ASN A 176 9.36 9.37 6.61
N SER A 177 9.63 10.68 6.58
CA SER A 177 10.50 11.33 7.56
C SER A 177 9.80 11.65 8.88
N GLU A 178 8.48 11.69 8.89
CA GLU A 178 7.70 12.18 10.03
C GLU A 178 7.07 11.06 10.85
N LYS A 179 7.20 11.17 12.16
CA LYS A 179 6.56 10.27 13.13
C LYS A 179 5.28 10.85 13.72
N ASP A 180 5.05 12.16 13.57
CA ASP A 180 3.83 12.81 14.05
C ASP A 180 2.63 12.39 13.18
N PRO A 181 1.67 11.62 13.71
CA PRO A 181 0.50 11.17 12.95
C PRO A 181 -0.34 12.33 12.39
N TRP A 182 -0.29 13.51 13.01
CA TRP A 182 -0.99 14.70 12.49
C TRP A 182 -0.30 15.29 11.26
N VAL A 183 1.03 15.18 11.14
CA VAL A 183 1.73 15.59 9.92
C VAL A 183 1.33 14.68 8.76
N LEU A 184 1.20 13.37 9.02
CA LEU A 184 0.73 12.40 8.03
C LEU A 184 -0.71 12.70 7.58
N GLU A 185 -1.59 13.03 8.53
CA GLU A 185 -2.97 13.43 8.25
C GLU A 185 -3.03 14.68 7.35
N LYS A 186 -2.21 15.70 7.61
CA LYS A 186 -2.19 16.92 6.77
C LYS A 186 -1.82 16.62 5.31
N VAL A 187 -0.91 15.67 5.06
CA VAL A 187 -0.57 15.23 3.70
C VAL A 187 -1.78 14.55 3.06
N PHE A 188 -2.46 13.67 3.79
CA PHE A 188 -3.69 13.02 3.31
C PHE A 188 -4.80 14.02 3.00
N LEU A 189 -5.02 15.02 3.86
CA LEU A 189 -6.02 16.08 3.64
C LEU A 189 -5.72 16.89 2.36
N LYS A 190 -4.45 17.15 2.05
CA LYS A 190 -4.04 17.78 0.79
C LYS A 190 -4.32 16.87 -0.40
N LEU A 191 -3.98 15.58 -0.30
CA LEU A 191 -4.20 14.57 -1.35
C LEU A 191 -5.68 14.48 -1.76
N VAL A 192 -6.60 14.55 -0.79
CA VAL A 192 -8.04 14.47 -1.04
C VAL A 192 -8.71 15.83 -1.28
N ASN A 193 -7.94 16.92 -1.40
CA ASN A 193 -8.42 18.29 -1.56
C ASN A 193 -9.47 18.67 -0.50
N SER A 194 -9.18 18.39 0.77
CA SER A 194 -10.08 18.75 1.87
C SER A 194 -10.11 20.27 2.10
N ASP A 195 -11.29 20.87 2.00
CA ASP A 195 -11.52 22.30 2.28
C ASP A 195 -11.74 22.61 3.78
N LEU A 196 -11.68 21.59 4.65
CA LEU A 196 -11.88 21.79 6.09
C LEU A 196 -10.76 22.66 6.70
N PRO A 197 -11.10 23.66 7.54
CA PRO A 197 -10.10 24.38 8.32
C PRO A 197 -9.27 23.42 9.17
N LEU A 198 -7.95 23.64 9.25
CA LEU A 198 -7.02 22.69 9.90
C LEU A 198 -7.40 22.37 11.34
N GLU A 199 -7.89 23.34 12.12
CA GLU A 199 -8.33 23.09 13.49
C GLU A 199 -9.56 22.18 13.56
N VAL A 200 -10.53 22.38 12.65
CA VAL A 200 -11.71 21.52 12.55
C VAL A 200 -11.32 20.12 12.11
N ALA A 201 -10.42 20.01 11.13
CA ALA A 201 -9.87 18.74 10.66
C ALA A 201 -9.13 18.01 11.79
N LYS A 202 -8.36 18.72 12.61
CA LYS A 202 -7.63 18.15 13.75
C LYS A 202 -8.56 17.58 14.81
N GLN A 203 -9.62 18.31 15.17
CA GLN A 203 -10.62 17.82 16.13
C GLN A 203 -11.36 16.59 15.59
N LYS A 204 -11.75 16.62 14.31
CA LYS A 204 -12.37 15.46 13.65
C LYS A 204 -11.44 14.24 13.64
N TRP A 205 -10.18 14.44 13.30
CA TRP A 205 -9.15 13.41 13.29
C TRP A 205 -8.92 12.79 14.66
N LEU A 206 -8.78 13.61 15.71
CA LEU A 206 -8.65 13.13 17.10
C LEU A 206 -9.85 12.27 17.51
N LYS A 207 -11.07 12.75 17.24
CA LYS A 207 -12.31 12.01 17.54
C LYS A 207 -12.39 10.68 16.78
N ASN A 208 -11.99 10.65 15.52
CA ASN A 208 -11.95 9.41 14.73
C ASN A 208 -10.98 8.39 15.35
N ARG A 209 -9.79 8.84 15.77
CA ARG A 209 -8.78 7.99 16.42
C ARG A 209 -9.25 7.45 17.76
N GLU A 210 -9.87 8.29 18.58
CA GLU A 210 -10.45 7.88 19.87
C GLU A 210 -11.48 6.77 19.67
N ARG A 211 -12.38 6.92 18.68
CA ARG A 211 -13.37 5.90 18.34
C ARG A 211 -12.76 4.62 17.77
N ALA A 212 -11.63 4.72 17.09
CA ALA A 212 -10.91 3.59 16.48
C ALA A 212 -10.03 2.80 17.46
N ALA A 213 -9.55 3.44 18.54
CA ALA A 213 -8.60 2.82 19.46
C ALA A 213 -9.06 1.45 20.02
N PRO A 214 -10.34 1.23 20.39
CA PRO A 214 -10.80 -0.07 20.87
C PRO A 214 -10.79 -1.20 19.82
N PHE A 215 -10.68 -0.84 18.53
CA PHE A 215 -10.77 -1.77 17.41
C PHE A 215 -9.41 -2.25 16.90
N LEU A 216 -8.30 -1.65 17.36
CA LEU A 216 -6.96 -2.01 16.91
C LEU A 216 -5.99 -2.11 18.10
N ASP A 217 -6.12 -3.20 18.85
CA ASP A 217 -5.17 -3.55 19.89
C ASP A 217 -3.84 -4.08 19.30
N ALA A 218 -2.87 -4.35 20.18
CA ALA A 218 -1.56 -4.86 19.78
C ALA A 218 -1.63 -6.23 19.09
N SER A 219 -2.57 -7.10 19.49
CA SER A 219 -2.75 -8.42 18.88
C SER A 219 -3.24 -8.28 17.45
N ARG A 220 -4.26 -7.45 17.23
CA ARG A 220 -4.83 -7.17 15.91
C ARG A 220 -3.84 -6.50 14.99
N ARG A 221 -3.04 -5.56 15.53
CA ARG A 221 -1.94 -4.93 14.78
C ARG A 221 -0.91 -5.97 14.33
N SER A 222 -0.52 -6.89 15.21
CA SER A 222 0.41 -7.98 14.86
C SER A 222 -0.19 -8.93 13.83
N GLU A 223 -1.48 -9.28 13.97
CA GLU A 223 -2.22 -10.11 13.03
C GLU A 223 -2.28 -9.45 11.64
N PHE A 224 -2.53 -8.14 11.59
CA PHE A 224 -2.56 -7.38 10.34
C PHE A 224 -1.21 -7.41 9.61
N VAL A 225 -0.11 -7.17 10.33
CA VAL A 225 1.24 -7.27 9.76
C VAL A 225 1.51 -8.69 9.26
N SER A 226 1.28 -9.70 10.11
CA SER A 226 1.48 -11.10 9.76
C SER A 226 0.67 -11.51 8.53
N LYS A 227 -0.60 -11.10 8.45
CA LYS A 227 -1.49 -11.46 7.34
C LYS A 227 -1.07 -10.76 6.05
N SER A 228 -0.64 -9.51 6.13
CA SER A 228 -0.14 -8.75 4.97
C SER A 228 1.08 -9.45 4.36
N VAL A 229 2.04 -9.86 5.20
CA VAL A 229 3.26 -10.56 4.78
C VAL A 229 2.95 -11.95 4.23
N GLU A 230 2.10 -12.73 4.93
CA GLU A 230 1.67 -14.06 4.47
C GLU A 230 1.05 -14.01 3.07
N LEU A 231 0.14 -13.06 2.84
CA LEU A 231 -0.47 -12.86 1.53
C LEU A 231 0.55 -12.39 0.49
N ALA A 232 1.41 -11.42 0.82
CA ALA A 232 2.45 -10.93 -0.10
C ALA A 232 3.40 -12.05 -0.57
N ILE A 233 3.88 -12.88 0.35
CA ILE A 233 4.74 -14.03 0.03
C ILE A 233 4.00 -15.05 -0.82
N ARG A 234 2.78 -15.43 -0.42
CA ARG A 234 1.97 -16.40 -1.18
C ARG A 234 1.73 -15.92 -2.61
N GLU A 235 1.32 -14.67 -2.79
CA GLU A 235 1.01 -14.10 -4.09
C GLU A 235 2.27 -13.91 -4.95
N SER A 236 3.39 -13.53 -4.34
CA SER A 236 4.69 -13.44 -5.01
C SER A 236 5.20 -14.82 -5.43
N HIS A 237 5.01 -15.87 -4.62
CA HIS A 237 5.35 -17.24 -5.02
C HIS A 237 4.54 -17.70 -6.23
N LEU A 238 3.23 -17.40 -6.27
CA LEU A 238 2.40 -17.74 -7.43
C LEU A 238 2.87 -16.98 -8.68
N PHE A 239 3.16 -15.70 -8.55
CA PHE A 239 3.68 -14.88 -9.63
C PHE A 239 5.03 -15.39 -10.17
N LEU A 240 6.02 -15.54 -9.30
CA LEU A 240 7.38 -15.98 -9.65
C LEU A 240 7.44 -17.42 -10.19
N SER A 241 6.40 -18.23 -9.98
CA SER A 241 6.30 -19.58 -10.54
C SER A 241 5.45 -19.65 -11.83
N GLY A 242 5.13 -18.50 -12.42
CA GLY A 242 4.35 -18.42 -13.67
C GLY A 242 2.93 -18.94 -13.50
N ARG A 243 2.33 -18.86 -12.30
CA ARG A 243 0.96 -19.39 -12.04
C ARG A 243 -0.14 -18.40 -12.44
N TYR A 244 0.26 -17.22 -12.91
CA TYR A 244 -0.63 -16.19 -13.41
C TYR A 244 -0.67 -16.08 -14.94
N THR A 245 0.19 -16.83 -15.64
CA THR A 245 0.18 -16.99 -17.11
C THR A 245 -0.78 -18.07 -17.59
#